data_AF-A0A9W9BV21-F1
#
_entry.id   AF-A0A9W9BV21-F1
#
_cell.length_a   1.000
_cell.length_b   1.000
_cell.length_c   1.000
_cell.angle_alpha   90.00
_cell.angle_beta   90.00
_cell.angle_gamma   90.00
#
_symmetry.space_group_name_H-M   'P 1'
#
loop_
_entity.id
_entity.type
_entity.pdbx_description
1 polymer ?
#
loop_
_entity_poly.entity_id
_entity_poly.type
_entity_poly.pdbx_seq_one_letter_code
_entity_poly.pdbx_strand_id
1 'polypeptide(L)'
;MRALRAQPGLAICNMRFSTTIGLLVGQALSPTATGILLPLDIYPPQEAGDGAVNWIPVFDAISSNTKIPWLVVVDPLNGPGASGKPDNDDINFIDGTSKLNSYPNVKTISYVRTNYSQATLEELTTWSN
;
A
#
# COMPACT_ATOMS: atom_id res chain seq x y z
N MET A 1 -41.74 75.05 25.17
CA MET A 1 -40.29 74.78 25.16
C MET A 1 -39.85 74.32 26.54
N ARG A 2 -39.48 73.04 26.67
CA ARG A 2 -38.45 72.42 27.54
C ARG A 2 -38.88 71.00 27.89
N ALA A 3 -38.28 70.06 27.16
CA ALA A 3 -38.16 68.66 27.54
C ALA A 3 -36.98 68.52 28.51
N LEU A 4 -37.08 67.63 29.51
CA LEU A 4 -36.39 66.34 29.55
C LEU A 4 -36.49 65.69 30.95
N ARG A 5 -36.72 64.37 30.92
CA ARG A 5 -36.83 63.42 32.02
C ARG A 5 -35.46 63.02 32.61
N ALA A 6 -35.49 62.73 33.91
CA ALA A 6 -34.86 61.64 34.69
C ALA A 6 -33.55 60.94 34.22
N GLN A 7 -32.49 61.17 35.01
CA GLN A 7 -31.71 60.23 35.87
C GLN A 7 -30.90 59.04 35.26
N PRO A 8 -29.83 58.59 35.97
CA PRO A 8 -28.51 58.30 35.39
C PRO A 8 -28.23 56.81 35.13
N GLY A 9 -27.40 56.53 34.11
CA GLY A 9 -26.91 55.20 33.78
C GLY A 9 -25.40 55.08 34.01
N LEU A 10 -25.05 54.26 34.99
CA LEU A 10 -23.72 53.76 35.34
C LEU A 10 -22.98 53.22 34.11
N ALA A 11 -21.84 53.82 33.76
CA ALA A 11 -20.99 53.33 32.68
C ALA A 11 -20.32 52.01 33.09
N ILE A 12 -20.80 50.92 32.51
CA ILE A 12 -20.22 49.58 32.65
C ILE A 12 -18.86 49.58 31.94
N CYS A 13 -17.80 49.35 32.70
CA CYS A 13 -16.45 49.14 32.20
C CYS A 13 -16.43 47.86 31.35
N ASN A 14 -16.24 47.99 30.03
CA ASN A 14 -16.07 46.87 29.11
C ASN A 14 -14.71 46.20 29.34
N MET A 15 -14.67 45.23 30.25
CA MET A 15 -13.54 44.32 30.40
C MET A 15 -13.52 43.37 29.19
N ARG A 16 -12.66 43.64 28.21
CA ARG A 16 -12.39 42.72 27.10
C ARG A 16 -11.62 41.52 27.65
N PHE A 17 -12.29 40.38 27.82
CA PHE A 17 -11.64 39.09 28.03
C PHE A 17 -10.99 38.65 26.72
N SER A 18 -9.68 38.86 26.59
CA SER A 18 -8.89 38.19 25.55
C SER A 18 -8.59 36.77 26.01
N THR A 19 -9.37 35.81 25.54
CA THR A 19 -9.07 34.39 25.72
C THR A 19 -8.12 33.95 24.61
N THR A 20 -6.83 33.90 24.91
CA THR A 20 -5.83 33.29 24.03
C THR A 20 -5.98 31.78 24.10
N ILE A 21 -6.58 31.16 23.08
CA ILE A 21 -6.58 29.70 22.91
C ILE A 21 -5.19 29.31 22.43
N GLY A 22 -4.37 28.75 23.34
CA GLY A 22 -3.10 28.12 22.98
C GLY A 22 -3.37 26.83 22.21
N LEU A 23 -3.04 26.80 20.92
CA LEU A 23 -3.09 25.60 20.10
C LEU A 23 -1.93 24.69 20.50
N LEU A 24 -2.21 23.64 21.28
CA LEU A 24 -1.29 22.53 21.51
C LEU A 24 -1.18 21.73 20.20
N VAL A 25 -0.12 21.95 19.44
CA VAL A 25 0.26 21.09 18.31
C VAL A 25 0.89 19.82 18.89
N GLY A 26 0.05 18.85 19.26
CA GLY A 26 0.48 17.49 19.52
C GLY A 26 0.91 16.87 18.19
N GLN A 27 2.22 16.74 17.98
CA GLN A 27 2.74 16.09 16.79
C GLN A 27 2.45 14.60 16.92
N ALA A 28 1.40 14.13 16.25
CA ALA A 28 1.13 12.71 16.14
C ALA A 28 2.32 12.08 15.38
N LEU A 29 3.13 11.29 16.07
CA LEU A 29 4.07 10.38 15.42
C LEU A 29 3.20 9.42 14.59
N SER A 30 3.08 9.70 13.29
CA SER A 30 2.51 8.73 12.37
C SER A 30 3.45 7.53 12.42
N PRO A 31 3.00 6.32 12.82
CA PRO A 31 3.83 5.15 12.67
C PRO A 31 4.24 5.09 11.20
N THR A 32 5.55 5.09 10.93
CA THR A 32 6.04 4.82 9.58
C THR A 32 5.42 3.50 9.16
N ALA A 33 4.63 3.51 8.08
CA ALA A 33 4.01 2.28 7.60
C ALA A 33 5.12 1.26 7.33
N THR A 34 5.20 0.21 8.14
CA THR A 34 6.03 -0.94 7.86
C THR A 34 5.36 -1.68 6.70
N GLY A 35 6.09 -1.92 5.61
CA GLY A 35 5.56 -2.63 4.46
C GLY A 35 5.24 -4.10 4.77
N ILE A 36 4.45 -4.71 3.91
CA ILE A 36 4.16 -6.14 3.95
C ILE A 36 5.09 -6.86 2.98
N LEU A 37 5.81 -7.87 3.48
CA LEU A 37 6.49 -8.86 2.65
C LEU A 37 5.56 -10.08 2.51
N LEU A 38 5.18 -10.42 1.28
CA LEU A 38 4.26 -11.52 0.99
C LEU A 38 4.92 -12.53 0.03
N PRO A 39 5.37 -13.70 0.53
CA PRO A 39 5.64 -14.85 -0.32
C PRO A 39 4.31 -15.41 -0.85
N LEU A 40 4.05 -15.23 -2.14
CA LEU A 40 2.83 -15.68 -2.81
C LEU A 40 3.14 -16.90 -3.70
N ASP A 41 3.27 -18.05 -3.05
CA ASP A 41 3.55 -19.36 -3.65
C ASP A 41 2.25 -20.18 -3.80
N ILE A 42 1.22 -19.53 -4.32
CA ILE A 42 -0.10 -20.12 -4.55
C ILE A 42 -0.37 -20.04 -6.05
N TYR A 43 -0.76 -21.15 -6.67
CA TYR A 43 -1.14 -21.15 -8.08
C TYR A 43 -2.34 -20.20 -8.31
N PRO A 44 -2.25 -19.24 -9.25
CA PRO A 44 -3.22 -18.14 -9.32
C PRO A 44 -4.68 -18.56 -9.58
N PRO A 45 -4.99 -19.44 -10.55
CA PRO A 45 -6.35 -19.77 -10.91
C PRO A 45 -6.85 -21.04 -10.19
N GLN A 46 -8.17 -21.16 -10.07
CA GLN A 46 -8.85 -22.43 -9.88
C GLN A 46 -9.22 -23.07 -11.23
N GLU A 47 -9.56 -22.23 -12.22
CA GLU A 47 -9.82 -22.61 -13.62
C GLU A 47 -9.08 -21.68 -14.58
N ALA A 48 -8.63 -22.18 -15.74
CA ALA A 48 -7.84 -21.38 -16.68
C ALA A 48 -8.56 -20.08 -17.08
N GLY A 49 -7.90 -18.94 -16.90
CA GLY A 49 -8.42 -17.62 -17.28
C GLY A 49 -9.47 -17.03 -16.32
N ASP A 50 -9.61 -17.55 -15.10
CA ASP A 50 -10.57 -17.03 -14.10
C ASP A 50 -10.15 -15.70 -13.42
N GLY A 51 -9.05 -15.10 -13.88
CA GLY A 51 -8.54 -13.83 -13.33
C GLY A 51 -7.79 -13.98 -12.01
N ALA A 52 -7.15 -15.13 -11.79
CA ALA A 52 -6.39 -15.48 -10.60
C ALA A 52 -7.26 -15.51 -9.34
N VAL A 53 -8.33 -16.33 -9.37
CA VAL A 53 -9.35 -16.37 -8.31
C VAL A 53 -8.75 -16.67 -6.92
N ASN A 54 -7.70 -17.50 -6.86
CA ASN A 54 -7.05 -17.86 -5.59
C ASN A 54 -6.30 -16.67 -4.97
N TRP A 55 -6.03 -15.62 -5.74
CA TRP A 55 -5.35 -14.40 -5.30
C TRP A 55 -6.33 -13.28 -4.92
N ILE A 56 -7.65 -13.48 -5.03
CA ILE A 56 -8.66 -12.48 -4.62
C ILE A 56 -8.42 -11.93 -3.20
N PRO A 57 -8.16 -12.76 -2.17
CA PRO A 57 -7.91 -12.22 -0.83
C PRO A 57 -6.72 -11.25 -0.76
N VAL A 58 -5.70 -11.47 -1.60
CA VAL A 58 -4.53 -10.59 -1.70
C VAL A 58 -4.91 -9.27 -2.37
N PHE A 59 -5.67 -9.32 -3.48
CA PHE A 59 -6.15 -8.13 -4.17
C PHE A 59 -7.06 -7.26 -3.27
N ASP A 60 -7.94 -7.89 -2.50
CA ASP A 60 -8.84 -7.22 -1.56
C ASP A 60 -8.06 -6.57 -0.41
N ALA A 61 -7.04 -7.25 0.12
CA ALA A 61 -6.18 -6.71 1.16
C ALA A 61 -5.35 -5.50 0.67
N ILE A 62 -4.80 -5.57 -0.54
CA ILE A 62 -4.03 -4.48 -1.15
C ILE A 62 -4.92 -3.26 -1.39
N SER A 63 -6.09 -3.46 -2.00
CA SER A 63 -7.01 -2.38 -2.37
C SER A 63 -7.64 -1.69 -1.16
N SER A 64 -7.89 -2.43 -0.08
CA SER A 64 -8.37 -1.86 1.19
C SER A 64 -7.29 -1.13 1.99
N ASN A 65 -6.00 -1.35 1.68
CA ASN A 65 -4.86 -0.80 2.43
C ASN A 65 -3.86 -0.05 1.54
N THR A 66 -4.34 0.94 0.79
CA THR A 66 -3.55 1.68 -0.22
C THR A 66 -2.34 2.44 0.32
N LYS A 67 -2.27 2.70 1.63
CA LYS A 67 -1.15 3.38 2.29
C LYS A 67 -0.02 2.43 2.73
N ILE A 68 -0.26 1.12 2.72
CA ILE A 68 0.73 0.12 3.10
C ILE A 68 1.48 -0.29 1.82
N PRO A 69 2.82 -0.19 1.78
CA PRO A 69 3.59 -0.72 0.66
C PRO A 69 3.71 -2.25 0.77
N TRP A 70 3.61 -2.93 -0.37
CA TRP A 70 3.70 -4.39 -0.46
C TRP A 70 4.90 -4.79 -1.32
N LEU A 71 5.70 -5.72 -0.82
CA LEU A 71 6.68 -6.47 -1.60
C LEU A 71 6.15 -7.90 -1.76
N VAL A 72 5.63 -8.21 -2.94
CA VAL A 72 5.07 -9.54 -3.25
C VAL A 72 6.14 -10.35 -3.98
N VAL A 73 6.46 -11.52 -3.45
CA VAL A 73 7.41 -12.47 -4.04
C VAL A 73 6.62 -13.59 -4.68
N VAL A 74 6.70 -13.72 -6.00
CA VAL A 74 6.01 -14.79 -6.75
C VAL A 74 7.02 -15.86 -7.15
N ASP A 75 6.68 -17.12 -6.89
CA ASP A 75 7.51 -18.27 -7.23
C ASP A 75 6.75 -19.30 -8.07
N PRO A 76 6.73 -19.16 -9.41
CA PRO A 76 6.02 -20.12 -10.23
C PRO A 76 6.70 -21.49 -10.32
N LEU A 77 8.03 -21.52 -10.39
CA LEU A 77 8.78 -22.75 -10.67
C LEU A 77 10.17 -22.80 -9.99
N ASN A 78 10.28 -22.43 -8.71
CA ASN A 78 11.56 -22.15 -8.02
C ASN A 78 12.38 -21.06 -8.75
N GLY A 79 11.69 -20.15 -9.41
CA GLY A 79 12.21 -19.33 -10.49
C GLY A 79 11.12 -18.87 -11.46
N PRO A 80 11.42 -17.92 -12.35
CA PRO A 80 10.47 -17.42 -13.34
C PRO A 80 10.11 -18.44 -14.45
N GLY A 81 10.89 -19.51 -14.65
CA GLY A 81 10.73 -20.46 -15.76
C GLY A 81 11.55 -20.10 -17.01
N ALA A 82 11.77 -21.07 -17.90
CA ALA A 82 12.71 -21.05 -19.04
C ALA A 82 12.37 -20.13 -20.21
N SER A 83 11.16 -19.60 -20.25
CA SER A 83 10.77 -18.68 -21.33
C SER A 83 11.22 -17.23 -21.12
N GLY A 84 11.74 -16.87 -19.94
CA GLY A 84 11.91 -15.47 -19.54
C GLY A 84 10.59 -14.76 -19.16
N LYS A 85 9.45 -15.44 -19.33
CA LYS A 85 8.13 -15.03 -18.83
C LYS A 85 7.69 -15.96 -17.68
N PRO A 86 6.79 -15.50 -16.79
CA PRO A 86 6.32 -16.31 -15.67
C PRO A 86 5.82 -17.69 -16.09
N ASP A 87 6.33 -18.73 -15.41
CA ASP A 87 6.04 -20.16 -15.61
C ASP A 87 5.99 -20.61 -17.07
N ASN A 88 6.95 -20.19 -17.88
CA ASN A 88 6.99 -20.58 -19.30
C ASN A 88 5.80 -20.09 -20.13
N ASP A 89 5.39 -18.83 -19.95
CA ASP A 89 4.21 -18.25 -20.61
C ASP A 89 2.85 -18.76 -20.08
N ASP A 90 2.78 -19.18 -18.81
CA ASP A 90 1.49 -19.47 -18.19
C ASP A 90 0.66 -18.17 -18.07
N ILE A 91 -0.43 -18.12 -18.84
CA ILE A 91 -1.36 -17.00 -18.89
C ILE A 91 -1.90 -16.64 -17.50
N ASN A 92 -2.05 -17.60 -16.60
CA ASN A 92 -2.61 -17.36 -15.28
C ASN A 92 -1.63 -16.61 -14.37
N PHE A 93 -0.33 -16.94 -14.43
CA PHE A 93 0.70 -16.17 -13.75
C PHE A 93 0.86 -14.79 -14.39
N ILE A 94 0.76 -14.68 -15.71
CA ILE A 94 0.81 -13.40 -16.41
C ILE A 94 -0.35 -12.49 -15.95
N ASP A 95 -1.58 -12.99 -15.95
CA ASP A 95 -2.76 -12.21 -15.57
C ASP A 95 -2.72 -11.81 -14.09
N GLY A 96 -2.38 -12.76 -13.20
CA GLY A 96 -2.25 -12.50 -11.77
C GLY A 96 -1.18 -11.45 -11.45
N THR A 97 0.01 -11.60 -12.05
CA THR A 97 1.13 -10.65 -11.85
C THR A 97 0.85 -9.29 -12.49
N SER A 98 0.20 -9.26 -13.66
CA SER A 98 -0.26 -8.01 -14.30
C SER A 98 -1.21 -7.25 -13.39
N LYS A 99 -2.17 -7.95 -12.77
CA LYS A 99 -3.10 -7.36 -11.80
C LYS A 99 -2.39 -6.86 -10.55
N LEU A 100 -1.44 -7.61 -9.98
CA LEU A 100 -0.62 -7.13 -8.86
C LEU A 100 0.13 -5.84 -9.23
N ASN A 101 0.75 -5.81 -10.41
CA ASN A 101 1.51 -4.66 -10.90
C ASN A 101 0.64 -3.44 -11.25
N SER A 102 -0.68 -3.59 -11.34
CA SER A 102 -1.61 -2.47 -11.53
C SER A 102 -1.81 -1.63 -10.26
N TYR A 103 -1.48 -2.17 -9.07
CA TYR A 103 -1.61 -1.45 -7.81
C TYR A 103 -0.37 -0.58 -7.53
N PRO A 104 -0.53 0.74 -7.29
CA PRO A 104 0.60 1.65 -7.13
C PRO A 104 1.38 1.44 -5.83
N ASN A 105 0.80 0.75 -4.84
CA ASN A 105 1.42 0.41 -3.57
C ASN A 105 2.04 -1.00 -3.56
N VAL A 106 2.17 -1.65 -4.72
CA VAL A 106 2.72 -3.01 -4.84
C VAL A 106 4.01 -2.99 -5.66
N LYS A 107 5.01 -3.70 -5.17
CA LYS A 107 6.20 -4.11 -5.90
C LYS A 107 6.22 -5.62 -5.98
N THR A 108 6.02 -6.16 -7.18
CA THR A 108 6.16 -7.60 -7.43
C THR A 108 7.60 -7.92 -7.81
N ILE A 109 8.17 -8.98 -7.24
CA ILE A 109 9.46 -9.55 -7.61
C ILE A 109 9.32 -11.07 -7.79
N SER A 110 10.13 -11.65 -8.66
CA SER A 110 10.21 -13.10 -8.80
C SER A 110 11.21 -13.69 -7.81
N TYR A 111 10.86 -14.86 -7.26
CA TYR A 111 11.82 -15.71 -6.58
C TYR A 111 12.84 -16.26 -7.58
N VAL A 112 14.09 -16.42 -7.14
CA VAL A 112 15.16 -17.13 -7.86
C VAL A 112 15.94 -17.96 -6.86
N ARG A 113 15.95 -19.27 -7.04
CA ARG A 113 16.72 -20.19 -6.19
C ARG A 113 18.22 -20.01 -6.42
N THR A 114 18.99 -19.83 -5.34
CA THR A 114 20.46 -19.76 -5.40
C THR A 114 21.15 -21.05 -4.98
N ASN A 115 20.40 -22.04 -4.48
CA ASN A 115 20.87 -23.34 -4.04
C ASN A 115 22.08 -23.25 -3.08
N TYR A 116 21.95 -22.49 -1.98
CA TYR A 116 23.07 -22.26 -1.04
C TYR A 116 24.34 -21.71 -1.71
N SER A 117 24.17 -20.81 -2.68
CA SER A 117 25.24 -20.25 -3.50
C SER A 117 25.96 -21.27 -4.40
N GLN A 118 25.32 -22.40 -4.71
CA GLN A 118 25.84 -23.40 -5.65
C GLN A 118 25.27 -23.25 -7.06
N ALA A 119 24.20 -22.47 -7.26
CA ALA A 119 23.68 -22.16 -8.59
C ALA A 119 24.76 -21.42 -9.40
N THR A 120 24.92 -21.78 -10.67
CA THR A 120 25.89 -21.10 -11.55
C THR A 120 25.39 -19.71 -11.90
N LEU A 121 26.30 -18.79 -12.25
CA LEU A 121 25.88 -17.47 -12.73
C LEU A 121 24.99 -17.60 -13.98
N GLU A 122 25.31 -18.55 -14.86
CA GLU A 122 24.52 -18.86 -16.05
C GLU A 122 23.07 -19.22 -15.67
N GLU A 123 22.86 -20.14 -14.71
CA GLU A 123 21.54 -20.49 -14.19
C GLU A 123 20.80 -19.27 -13.64
N LEU A 124 21.49 -18.38 -12.92
CA LEU A 124 20.87 -17.19 -12.33
C LEU A 124 20.52 -16.11 -13.37
N THR A 125 21.26 -16.02 -14.48
CA THR A 125 21.06 -14.99 -15.52
C THR A 125 20.25 -15.46 -16.73
N THR A 126 20.00 -16.76 -16.87
CA THR A 126 19.29 -17.33 -18.03
C THR A 126 17.94 -16.65 -18.30
N TRP A 127 17.31 -16.12 -17.24
CA TRP A 127 15.97 -15.55 -17.26
C TRP A 127 15.91 -14.03 -17.53
N SER A 128 17.05 -13.34 -17.70
CA SER A 128 17.09 -11.87 -17.86
C SER A 128 17.13 -11.36 -19.31
N ASN A 129 16.80 -12.21 -20.30
CA ASN A 129 16.88 -11.87 -21.72
C ASN A 129 15.61 -11.20 -22.26
#